data_AF-A0A357N576-F1
#
_entry.id   AF-A0A357N576-F1
#
_cell.length_a   1.000
_cell.length_b   1.000
_cell.length_c   1.000
_cell.angle_alpha   90.00
_cell.angle_beta   90.00
_cell.angle_gamma   90.00
#
_symmetry.space_group_name_H-M   'P 1'
#
loop_
_entity.id
_entity.type
_entity.pdbx_description
1 polymer ?
#
loop_
_entity_poly.entity_id
_entity_poly.type
_entity_poly.pdbx_seq_one_letter_code
_entity_poly.pdbx_strand_id
1 'polypeptide(L)'
;VRLAARAAEELAQGRPVHTHELVVSLRDFVREALDLAPIPSDLRIPPQGPTRPGGSGGGSGKARNDGDAKGGRGGGGGGMA
;
A
#
# COMPACT_ATOMS: atom_id res chain seq x y z
N VAL A 1 -16.76 -12.01 17.31
CA VAL A 1 -17.83 -11.38 16.50
C VAL A 1 -17.84 -9.85 16.59
N ARG A 2 -17.75 -9.24 17.79
CA ARG A 2 -17.77 -7.77 17.96
C ARG A 2 -16.67 -7.02 17.17
N LEU A 3 -15.44 -7.52 17.18
CA LEU A 3 -14.32 -6.95 16.41
C LEU A 3 -14.60 -6.93 14.89
N ALA A 4 -15.17 -8.01 14.36
CA ALA A 4 -15.51 -8.12 12.94
C ALA A 4 -16.67 -7.19 12.56
N ALA A 5 -17.70 -7.10 13.39
CA ALA A 5 -18.83 -6.19 13.16
C ALA A 5 -18.37 -4.73 13.11
N ARG A 6 -17.55 -4.31 14.08
CA ARG A 6 -16.95 -2.98 14.07
C ARG A 6 -16.12 -2.73 12.81
N ALA A 7 -15.20 -3.64 12.47
CA ALA A 7 -14.38 -3.48 11.27
C ALA A 7 -15.21 -3.36 9.99
N ALA A 8 -16.32 -4.11 9.89
CA ALA A 8 -17.24 -4.04 8.75
C ALA A 8 -18.01 -2.70 8.69
N GLU A 9 -18.45 -2.16 9.84
CA GLU A 9 -19.08 -0.84 9.91
C GLU A 9 -18.11 0.28 9.50
N GLU A 10 -16.87 0.24 9.99
CA GLU A 10 -15.83 1.20 9.62
C GLU A 10 -15.52 1.15 8.12
N LEU A 11 -15.46 -0.06 7.56
CA LEU A 11 -15.26 -0.28 6.13
C LEU A 11 -16.42 0.27 5.30
N ALA A 12 -17.67 -0.01 5.70
CA ALA A 12 -18.87 0.46 5.01
C ALA A 12 -18.99 1.99 5.01
N GLN A 13 -18.46 2.64 6.05
CA GLN A 13 -18.39 4.10 6.17
C GLN A 13 -17.18 4.71 5.43
N GLY A 14 -16.34 3.91 4.76
CA GLY A 14 -15.14 4.36 4.08
C GLY A 14 -14.06 4.89 5.03
N ARG A 15 -14.11 4.53 6.32
CA ARG A 15 -13.11 4.96 7.31
C ARG A 15 -11.88 4.05 7.24
N PRO A 16 -10.71 4.55 7.66
CA PRO A 16 -9.57 3.67 7.95
C PRO A 16 -9.99 2.58 8.93
N VAL A 17 -9.72 1.32 8.58
CA VAL A 17 -10.08 0.14 9.38
C VAL A 17 -8.83 -0.41 10.04
N HIS A 18 -8.85 -0.49 11.37
CA HIS A 18 -7.76 -1.10 12.13
C HIS A 18 -8.06 -2.57 12.39
N THR A 19 -7.45 -3.46 11.59
CA THR A 19 -7.71 -4.91 11.65
C THR A 19 -6.80 -5.68 12.60
N HIS A 20 -5.82 -5.03 13.23
CA HIS A 20 -4.80 -5.70 14.03
C HIS A 20 -5.39 -6.62 15.11
N GLU A 21 -6.29 -6.10 15.95
CA GLU A 21 -6.95 -6.87 17.01
C GLU A 21 -7.77 -8.04 16.46
N LEU A 22 -8.45 -7.84 15.32
CA LEU A 22 -9.21 -8.88 14.64
C LEU A 22 -8.30 -10.01 14.13
N VAL A 23 -7.16 -9.66 13.55
CA VAL A 23 -6.17 -10.63 13.05
C VAL A 23 -5.56 -11.44 14.19
N VAL A 24 -5.21 -10.80 15.31
CA VAL A 24 -4.72 -11.49 16.50
C VAL A 24 -5.77 -12.48 17.02
N SER A 25 -7.01 -12.00 17.23
CA SER A 25 -8.11 -12.85 17.71
C SER A 25 -8.40 -14.05 16.80
N LEU A 26 -8.42 -13.84 15.46
CA LEU A 26 -8.65 -14.93 14.50
C LEU A 26 -7.51 -15.94 14.52
N ARG A 27 -6.27 -15.46 14.57
CA ARG A 27 -5.08 -16.32 14.59
C ARG A 27 -5.06 -17.18 15.84
N ASP A 28 -5.40 -16.62 16.99
CA ASP A 28 -5.41 -17.35 18.25
C ASP A 28 -6.51 -18.43 18.22
N PHE A 29 -7.71 -18.10 17.71
CA PHE A 29 -8.78 -19.07 17.51
C PHE A 29 -8.39 -20.22 16.57
N VAL A 30 -7.77 -19.92 15.41
CA VAL A 30 -7.33 -20.95 14.46
C VAL A 30 -6.28 -21.86 15.08
N ARG A 31 -5.38 -21.32 15.92
CA ARG A 31 -4.35 -22.10 16.60
C ARG A 31 -4.95 -23.06 17.63
N GLU A 32 -5.91 -22.59 18.41
CA GLU A 32 -6.63 -23.43 19.37
C GLU A 32 -7.42 -24.53 18.65
N ALA A 33 -8.15 -24.18 17.59
CA ALA A 33 -9.00 -25.12 16.86
C ALA A 33 -8.20 -26.22 16.13
N LEU A 34 -6.96 -25.94 15.76
CA LEU A 34 -6.09 -26.84 14.98
C LEU A 34 -4.90 -27.38 15.80
N ASP A 35 -4.85 -27.11 17.10
CA ASP A 35 -3.74 -27.49 18.01
C ASP A 35 -2.34 -27.11 17.48
N LEU A 36 -2.20 -25.84 17.04
CA LEU A 36 -0.97 -25.34 16.43
C LEU A 36 0.01 -24.80 17.49
N ALA A 37 1.27 -25.23 17.42
CA ALA A 37 2.36 -24.71 18.24
C ALA A 37 2.50 -23.17 18.14
N PRO A 38 2.86 -22.46 19.23
CA PRO A 38 2.88 -20.99 19.30
C PRO A 38 3.78 -20.34 18.24
N ILE A 39 3.54 -19.05 17.94
CA ILE A 39 4.45 -18.29 17.05
C ILE A 39 5.79 -18.13 17.75
N PRO A 40 6.90 -18.53 17.11
CA PRO A 40 8.23 -18.24 17.63
C PRO A 40 8.46 -16.72 17.78
N SER A 41 9.00 -16.28 18.92
CA SER A 41 9.19 -14.86 19.23
C SER A 41 10.24 -14.17 18.35
N ASP A 42 11.09 -14.94 17.69
CA ASP A 42 12.07 -14.51 16.70
C ASP A 42 11.45 -14.32 15.30
N LEU A 43 10.21 -14.76 15.09
CA LEU A 43 9.49 -14.56 13.84
C LEU A 43 9.00 -13.11 13.72
N ARG A 44 9.61 -12.34 12.81
CA ARG A 44 9.18 -10.98 12.48
C ARG A 44 7.86 -11.00 11.70
N ILE A 45 6.77 -10.63 12.37
CA ILE A 45 5.47 -10.38 11.71
C ILE A 45 5.31 -8.87 11.52
N PRO A 46 5.30 -8.36 10.27
CA PRO A 46 5.10 -6.94 10.03
C PRO A 46 3.67 -6.52 10.44
N PRO A 47 3.50 -5.28 10.93
CA PRO A 47 2.17 -4.75 11.23
C PRO A 47 1.29 -4.82 9.99
N GLN A 48 0.11 -5.43 10.16
CA GLN A 48 -0.89 -5.54 9.10
C GLN A 48 -1.65 -4.21 9.02
N GLY A 49 -1.52 -3.53 7.88
CA GLY A 49 -2.21 -2.28 7.56
C GLY A 49 -2.47 -2.24 6.06
N PRO A 50 -3.30 -1.31 5.56
CA PRO A 50 -3.59 -1.24 4.13
C PRO A 50 -2.27 -1.13 3.39
N THR A 51 -2.02 -2.08 2.47
CA THR A 51 -0.92 -1.99 1.51
C THR A 51 -0.91 -0.57 1.01
N ARG A 52 0.21 0.13 1.21
CA ARG A 52 0.38 1.53 0.78
C ARG A 52 -0.26 1.66 -0.61
N PRO A 53 -1.20 2.58 -0.85
CA PRO A 53 -1.63 2.85 -2.21
C PRO A 53 -0.37 3.10 -3.04
N GLY A 54 -0.14 2.25 -4.04
CA GLY A 54 0.85 2.52 -5.07
C GLY A 54 0.59 3.94 -5.57
N GLY A 55 1.67 4.72 -5.69
CA GLY A 55 1.63 6.18 -5.76
C GLY A 55 0.54 6.74 -6.68
N SER A 56 -0.12 7.78 -6.20
CA SER A 56 -0.85 8.69 -7.07
C SER A 56 0.11 9.28 -8.11
N GLY A 57 -0.09 8.94 -9.38
CA GLY A 57 0.49 9.65 -10.52
C GLY A 57 1.43 8.81 -11.38
N GLY A 58 0.88 8.22 -12.44
CA GLY A 58 1.65 7.93 -13.64
C GLY A 58 2.18 9.24 -14.24
N GLY A 59 3.47 9.26 -14.56
CA GLY A 59 4.14 10.37 -15.22
C GLY A 59 5.42 9.85 -15.88
N SER A 60 5.33 9.63 -17.17
CA SER A 60 6.40 9.27 -18.09
C SER A 60 7.67 10.10 -17.92
N GLY A 61 8.81 9.42 -18.04
CA GLY A 61 10.03 9.96 -18.65
C GLY A 61 10.75 11.08 -17.91
N LYS A 62 11.81 10.71 -17.17
CA LYS A 62 13.11 11.35 -17.40
C LYS A 62 14.28 10.54 -16.85
N ALA A 63 14.82 9.70 -17.73
CA ALA A 63 16.27 9.59 -17.80
C ALA A 63 16.82 11.01 -18.02
N ARG A 64 17.46 11.60 -17.03
CA ARG A 64 18.51 12.59 -17.28
C ARG A 64 19.80 11.91 -16.90
N ASN A 65 20.30 11.12 -17.85
CA ASN A 65 21.70 10.83 -17.96
C ASN A 65 22.37 12.16 -18.35
N ASP A 66 23.24 12.64 -17.48
CA ASP A 66 24.21 13.70 -17.75
C ASP A 66 25.04 13.33 -19.00
N GLY A 67 24.88 14.10 -20.06
CA GLY A 67 25.57 13.81 -21.31
C GLY A 67 25.44 14.95 -22.31
N ASP A 68 26.39 15.87 -22.23
CA ASP A 68 26.80 16.80 -23.28
C ASP A 68 26.73 16.18 -24.69
N ALA A 69 25.89 16.74 -25.58
CA ALA A 69 26.12 16.75 -27.02
C ALA A 69 25.12 17.66 -27.76
N LYS A 70 25.52 18.91 -27.93
CA LYS A 70 25.61 19.61 -29.23
C LYS A 70 24.63 19.19 -30.35
N GLY A 71 23.78 20.13 -30.76
CA GLY A 71 23.16 20.21 -32.09
C GLY A 71 21.64 20.30 -32.03
N GLY A 72 20.92 21.18 -32.71
CA GLY A 72 21.27 22.20 -33.69
C GLY A 72 20.02 23.06 -33.93
N ARG A 73 20.24 24.20 -34.57
CA ARG A 73 19.32 25.34 -34.81
C ARG A 73 18.07 25.01 -35.63
N GLY A 74 17.03 25.84 -35.42
CA GLY A 74 15.90 26.14 -36.32
C GLY A 74 14.62 26.31 -35.51
N GLY A 75 14.13 27.51 -35.17
CA GLY A 75 13.48 28.48 -36.06
C GLY A 75 12.04 28.02 -36.36
N GLY A 76 10.93 28.71 -36.13
CA GLY A 76 10.58 30.05 -35.67
C GLY A 76 9.06 30.24 -35.94
N GLY A 77 8.41 31.16 -35.21
CA GLY A 77 7.01 31.63 -35.44
C GLY A 77 5.92 30.62 -35.07
N GLY A 78 4.80 30.95 -34.42
CA GLY A 78 4.08 32.21 -34.28
C GLY A 78 2.64 32.00 -34.76
N GLY A 79 1.65 32.34 -33.93
CA GLY A 79 0.29 32.68 -34.42
C GLY A 79 -0.85 31.73 -34.07
N MET A 80 -1.91 32.34 -33.52
CA MET A 80 -3.21 31.80 -33.15
C MET A 80 -4.03 31.23 -34.32
N ALA A 81 -4.78 30.15 -34.06
CA ALA A 81 -6.25 30.03 -34.23
C ALA A 81 -6.69 28.62 -33.80
#